data_AF-A0A117I5Z2-F1
#
_entry.id   AF-A0A117I5Z2-F1
#
_cell.length_a   1.000
_cell.length_b   1.000
_cell.length_c   1.000
_cell.angle_alpha   90.00
_cell.angle_beta   90.00
_cell.angle_gamma   90.00
#
_symmetry.space_group_name_H-M   'P 1'
#
loop_
_entity.id
_entity.type
_entity.pdbx_description
1 polymer ?
#
loop_
_entity_poly.entity_id
_entity_poly.type
_entity_poly.pdbx_seq_one_letter_code
_entity_poly.pdbx_strand_id
1 'polypeptide(L)'
;MRLWQGQGVHTPSLSGPPVGPVAVPDVVTALAGDATLTPVWRNELGGLTFRLDGTDGATAYVKWVAAGTPEIDLIAEAERLTWAQTRVAVPPVLDHGTDADGAWLITAAVPGRSAVDPHWAGRAADVAAGIGRGLRLLHDALPVDACPFDWGIERRLRRADERIAAGEGPADWFPEHRHLDRDEARARLDAPPAVDRLVVCHGDACVPNTLLHDDATFAAHVDLGSLGVADRWADLAVASWSLGWDFGPGFDDVLYGAYGIEPDPDRIAYYRLLYDLT
;
A
#
# COMPACT_ATOMS: atom_id res chain seq x y z
N MET A 1 31.22 -22.36 -22.44
CA MET A 1 31.95 -21.35 -21.65
C MET A 1 31.52 -19.95 -22.08
N ARG A 2 30.45 -19.42 -21.47
CA ARG A 2 30.31 -18.03 -21.03
C ARG A 2 29.05 -17.99 -20.17
N LEU A 3 29.28 -17.60 -18.92
CA LEU A 3 28.37 -17.60 -17.80
C LEU A 3 27.38 -16.44 -17.99
N TRP A 4 26.08 -16.70 -17.84
CA TRP A 4 25.12 -15.63 -17.55
C TRP A 4 25.29 -15.30 -16.07
N GLN A 5 26.10 -14.27 -15.80
CA GLN A 5 26.18 -13.69 -14.46
C GLN A 5 24.91 -12.90 -14.23
N GLY A 6 24.20 -13.26 -13.16
CA GLY A 6 23.13 -12.44 -12.63
C GLY A 6 23.66 -11.06 -12.28
N GLN A 7 23.10 -10.05 -12.92
CA GLN A 7 22.98 -8.73 -12.34
C GLN A 7 21.50 -8.44 -12.30
N GLY A 8 20.89 -8.74 -11.14
CA GLY A 8 19.65 -8.08 -10.77
C GLY A 8 19.92 -6.60 -10.85
N VAL A 9 19.23 -5.93 -11.78
CA VAL A 9 19.12 -4.48 -11.73
C VAL A 9 18.31 -4.21 -10.47
N HIS A 10 19.00 -4.04 -9.34
CA HIS A 10 18.42 -3.37 -8.20
C HIS A 10 18.15 -1.94 -8.67
N THR A 11 16.96 -1.72 -9.22
CA THR A 11 16.34 -0.41 -9.17
C THR A 11 16.41 -0.01 -7.69
N PRO A 12 17.04 1.13 -7.32
CA PRO A 12 16.95 1.58 -5.94
C PRO A 12 15.46 1.63 -5.60
N SER A 13 15.04 0.89 -4.58
CA SER A 13 13.63 0.92 -4.20
C SER A 13 13.37 2.35 -3.76
N LEU A 14 12.49 3.03 -4.48
CA LEU A 14 12.17 4.44 -4.24
C LEU A 14 11.53 4.60 -2.85
N SER A 15 10.97 3.51 -2.31
CA SER A 15 10.51 3.34 -0.94
C SER A 15 11.08 2.06 -0.30
N GLY A 16 11.38 2.07 1.01
CA GLY A 16 11.95 0.91 1.71
C GLY A 16 12.72 1.26 2.99
N PRO A 17 13.39 0.27 3.63
CA PRO A 17 14.26 0.52 4.77
C PRO A 17 15.39 1.51 4.43
N PRO A 18 15.57 2.59 5.22
CA PRO A 18 16.63 3.56 4.95
C PRO A 18 18.04 2.94 5.02
N VAL A 19 18.87 3.19 4.00
CA VAL A 19 20.26 2.68 3.91
C VAL A 19 21.32 3.59 4.55
N GLY A 20 20.92 4.78 5.04
CA GLY A 20 21.80 5.78 5.62
C GLY A 20 21.15 6.52 6.79
N PRO A 21 21.86 7.50 7.39
CA PRO A 21 21.34 8.27 8.52
C PRO A 21 19.98 8.90 8.20
N VAL A 22 19.06 8.81 9.16
CA VAL A 22 17.74 9.45 9.09
C VAL A 22 17.69 10.53 10.15
N ALA A 23 17.42 11.76 9.75
CA ALA A 23 17.08 12.83 10.69
C ALA A 23 15.73 12.49 11.32
N VAL A 24 15.71 12.26 12.63
CA VAL A 24 14.49 11.96 13.37
C VAL A 24 13.82 13.28 13.75
N PRO A 25 12.55 13.51 13.39
CA PRO A 25 11.83 14.71 13.80
C PRO A 25 11.75 14.84 15.33
N ASP A 26 11.79 16.07 15.84
CA ASP A 26 11.77 16.35 17.29
C ASP A 26 10.54 15.74 17.97
N VAL A 27 9.38 15.81 17.34
CA VAL A 27 8.14 15.19 17.84
C VAL A 27 8.26 13.67 17.94
N VAL A 28 8.90 13.01 16.97
CA VAL A 28 9.09 11.54 17.03
C VAL A 28 10.06 11.17 18.15
N THR A 29 11.11 11.98 18.36
CA THR A 29 12.03 11.80 19.50
C THR A 29 11.30 11.95 20.83
N ALA A 30 10.43 12.97 20.96
CA ALA A 30 9.62 13.18 22.15
C ALA A 30 8.62 12.03 22.41
N LEU A 31 7.95 11.56 21.35
CA LEU A 31 7.01 10.43 21.41
C LEU A 31 7.69 9.11 21.76
N ALA A 32 8.94 8.90 21.34
CA ALA A 32 9.70 7.70 21.66
C ALA A 32 10.06 7.61 23.15
N GLY A 33 10.33 8.74 23.81
CA GLY A 33 10.76 8.76 25.21
C GLY A 33 12.01 7.88 25.41
N ASP A 34 11.91 6.87 26.28
CA ASP A 34 12.99 5.92 26.55
C ASP A 34 13.01 4.70 25.60
N ALA A 35 12.08 4.63 24.64
CA ALA A 35 12.02 3.53 23.68
C ALA A 35 13.22 3.55 22.72
N THR A 36 13.69 2.37 22.32
CA THR A 36 14.67 2.27 21.24
C THR A 36 13.98 2.60 19.92
N LEU A 37 14.43 3.67 19.26
CA LEU A 37 13.89 4.15 18.00
C LEU A 37 14.72 3.63 16.83
N THR A 38 14.06 2.96 15.87
CA THR A 38 14.68 2.44 14.65
C THR A 38 13.91 2.94 13.42
N PRO A 39 14.53 3.67 12.48
CA PRO A 39 13.91 3.97 11.20
C PRO A 39 13.74 2.67 10.38
N VAL A 40 12.51 2.38 9.95
CA VAL A 40 12.19 1.12 9.25
C VAL A 40 11.65 1.34 7.83
N TRP A 41 11.18 2.54 7.51
CA TRP A 41 10.68 2.86 6.18
C TRP A 41 10.87 4.35 5.83
N ARG A 42 11.16 4.61 4.55
CA ARG A 42 11.01 5.92 3.91
C ARG A 42 10.24 5.72 2.61
N ASN A 43 9.21 6.52 2.36
CA ASN A 43 8.49 6.51 1.07
C ASN A 43 9.00 7.60 0.12
N GLU A 44 8.48 7.61 -1.10
CA GLU A 44 8.92 8.52 -2.17
C GLU A 44 8.58 9.99 -1.92
N LEU A 45 7.54 10.23 -1.12
CA LEU A 45 7.06 11.56 -0.72
C LEU A 45 7.78 12.11 0.52
N GLY A 46 8.79 11.38 1.03
CA GLY A 46 9.59 11.77 2.19
C GLY A 46 8.97 11.41 3.54
N GLY A 47 7.83 10.71 3.56
CA GLY A 47 7.25 10.12 4.76
C GLY A 47 8.18 9.07 5.38
N LEU A 48 8.23 9.04 6.71
CA LEU A 48 9.10 8.18 7.50
C LEU A 48 8.27 7.28 8.40
N THR A 49 8.68 6.02 8.57
CA THR A 49 8.15 5.14 9.60
C THR A 49 9.26 4.69 10.53
N PHE A 50 9.00 4.77 11.83
CA PHE A 50 9.89 4.36 12.89
C PHE A 50 9.26 3.24 13.70
N ARG A 51 10.05 2.23 14.03
CA ARG A 51 9.72 1.23 15.05
C ARG A 51 10.20 1.75 16.40
N LEU A 52 9.33 1.68 17.40
CA LEU A 52 9.64 2.00 18.79
C LEU A 52 9.56 0.71 19.61
N ASP A 53 10.67 0.33 20.23
CA ASP A 53 10.72 -0.80 21.16
C ASP A 53 10.84 -0.26 22.60
N GLY A 54 9.72 -0.34 23.33
CA GLY A 54 9.56 0.15 24.70
C GLY A 54 10.31 -0.71 25.73
N THR A 55 10.66 -0.09 26.86
CA THR A 55 11.36 -0.75 27.97
C THR A 55 10.50 -1.77 28.72
N ASP A 56 9.17 -1.67 28.56
CA ASP A 56 8.16 -2.61 29.04
C ASP A 56 7.96 -3.81 28.10
N GLY A 57 8.66 -3.85 26.96
CA GLY A 57 8.57 -4.87 25.94
C GLY A 57 7.45 -4.64 24.91
N ALA A 58 6.72 -3.53 24.98
CA ALA A 58 5.76 -3.16 23.95
C ALA A 58 6.47 -2.65 22.69
N THR A 59 5.91 -2.97 21.51
CA THR A 59 6.36 -2.40 20.24
C THR A 59 5.25 -1.53 19.65
N ALA A 60 5.63 -0.33 19.18
CA ALA A 60 4.78 0.57 18.42
C ALA A 60 5.48 1.00 17.13
N TYR A 61 4.70 1.57 16.21
CA TYR A 61 5.20 2.22 15.00
C TYR A 61 4.71 3.65 14.94
N VAL A 62 5.59 4.57 14.54
CA VAL A 62 5.26 5.97 14.29
C VAL A 62 5.48 6.26 12.82
N LYS A 63 4.41 6.58 12.10
CA LYS A 63 4.47 7.24 10.80
C LYS A 63 4.56 8.73 11.02
N TRP A 64 5.42 9.41 10.27
CA TRP A 64 5.54 10.87 10.29
C TRP A 64 5.70 11.40 8.87
N VAL A 65 5.09 12.54 8.62
CA VAL A 65 5.22 13.27 7.35
C VAL A 65 5.36 14.76 7.62
N ALA A 66 6.21 15.44 6.83
CA ALA A 66 6.42 16.87 6.96
C ALA A 66 5.15 17.68 6.63
N ALA A 67 5.02 18.85 7.25
CA ALA A 67 3.90 19.75 7.00
C ALA A 67 3.86 20.16 5.53
N GLY A 68 2.68 20.04 4.92
CA GLY A 68 2.46 20.38 3.52
C GLY A 68 2.92 19.33 2.50
N THR A 69 3.38 18.15 2.93
CA THR A 69 3.56 17.02 2.00
C THR A 69 2.21 16.68 1.36
N PRO A 70 2.11 16.70 0.02
CA PRO A 70 0.86 16.37 -0.66
C PRO A 70 0.53 14.87 -0.48
N GLU A 71 -0.74 14.54 -0.67
CA GLU A 71 -1.25 13.16 -0.80
C GLU A 71 -1.23 12.27 0.45
N ILE A 72 -0.42 12.59 1.46
CA ILE A 72 -0.36 11.86 2.72
C ILE A 72 -1.17 12.60 3.78
N ASP A 73 -2.24 11.96 4.24
CA ASP A 73 -3.03 12.41 5.38
C ASP A 73 -3.06 11.31 6.46
N LEU A 74 -2.14 11.41 7.42
CA LEU A 74 -2.01 10.43 8.51
C LEU A 74 -3.18 10.47 9.49
N ILE A 75 -3.90 11.59 9.59
CA ILE A 75 -5.11 11.69 10.42
C ILE A 75 -6.23 10.90 9.75
N ALA A 76 -6.39 11.07 8.44
CA ALA A 76 -7.37 10.34 7.66
C ALA A 76 -7.05 8.83 7.59
N GLU A 77 -5.77 8.42 7.63
CA GLU A 77 -5.39 7.02 7.83
C GLU A 77 -5.78 6.52 9.22
N ALA A 78 -5.55 7.29 10.28
CA ALA A 78 -5.93 6.94 11.65
C ALA A 78 -7.44 6.69 11.79
N GLU A 79 -8.26 7.53 11.15
CA GLU A 79 -9.72 7.38 11.11
C GLU A 79 -10.14 6.08 10.41
N ARG A 80 -9.50 5.76 9.28
CA ARG A 80 -9.77 4.53 8.52
C ARG A 80 -9.35 3.28 9.27
N LEU A 81 -8.19 3.28 9.92
CA LEU A 81 -7.74 2.20 10.79
C LEU A 81 -8.71 2.01 11.96
N THR A 82 -9.10 3.10 12.63
CA THR A 82 -10.03 3.04 13.77
C THR A 82 -11.40 2.50 13.36
N TRP A 83 -11.89 2.83 12.17
CA TRP A 83 -13.13 2.27 11.65
C TRP A 83 -12.98 0.78 11.29
N ALA A 84 -11.89 0.41 10.60
CA ALA A 84 -11.65 -0.95 10.11
C ALA A 84 -11.30 -1.96 11.22
N GLN A 85 -10.57 -1.56 12.27
CA GLN A 85 -10.10 -2.43 13.36
C GLN A 85 -11.22 -3.16 14.12
N THR A 86 -12.46 -2.69 13.99
CA THR A 86 -13.63 -3.32 14.58
C THR A 86 -14.02 -4.65 13.91
N ARG A 87 -13.48 -4.94 12.73
CA ARG A 87 -13.92 -6.05 11.86
C ARG A 87 -12.80 -6.82 11.20
N VAL A 88 -11.65 -6.19 10.96
CA VAL A 88 -10.51 -6.81 10.27
C VAL A 88 -9.22 -6.59 11.05
N ALA A 89 -8.23 -7.44 10.78
CA ALA A 89 -6.91 -7.33 11.39
C ALA A 89 -6.13 -6.17 10.73
N VAL A 90 -5.93 -5.11 11.51
CA VAL A 90 -5.13 -3.92 11.19
C VAL A 90 -4.44 -3.45 12.48
N PRO A 91 -3.36 -2.65 12.40
CA PRO A 91 -2.72 -2.08 13.57
C PRO A 91 -3.69 -1.23 14.41
N PRO A 92 -3.81 -1.49 15.73
CA PRO A 92 -4.56 -0.63 16.63
C PRO A 92 -3.95 0.77 16.67
N VAL A 93 -4.76 1.80 16.48
CA VAL A 93 -4.33 3.21 16.63
C VAL A 93 -4.12 3.51 18.11
N LEU A 94 -2.94 4.04 18.46
CA LEU A 94 -2.59 4.45 19.82
C LEU A 94 -2.75 5.96 20.00
N ASP A 95 -2.27 6.74 19.03
CA ASP A 95 -2.35 8.20 19.04
C ASP A 95 -2.10 8.76 17.63
N HIS A 96 -2.50 10.00 17.38
CA HIS A 96 -2.15 10.73 16.16
C HIS A 96 -2.24 12.24 16.41
N GLY A 97 -1.51 13.03 15.63
CA GLY A 97 -1.50 14.48 15.82
C GLY A 97 -0.77 15.25 14.75
N THR A 98 -0.75 16.57 14.94
CA THR A 98 -0.09 17.53 14.04
C THR A 98 0.58 18.63 14.86
N ASP A 99 1.69 19.13 14.37
CA ASP A 99 2.34 20.35 14.84
C ASP A 99 2.74 21.25 13.66
N ALA A 100 3.62 22.22 13.90
CA ALA A 100 4.08 23.13 12.84
C ALA A 100 5.01 22.44 11.82
N ASP A 101 5.64 21.33 12.20
CA ASP A 101 6.66 20.63 11.41
C ASP A 101 6.06 19.46 10.63
N GLY A 102 4.98 18.84 11.11
CA GLY A 102 4.34 17.73 10.42
C GLY A 102 3.14 17.09 11.12
N ALA A 103 2.78 15.92 10.60
CA ALA A 103 1.74 15.06 11.16
C ALA A 103 2.33 13.70 11.53
N TRP A 104 1.73 13.02 12.51
CA TRP A 104 2.12 11.67 12.90
C TRP A 104 0.92 10.77 13.20
N LEU A 105 1.15 9.47 13.06
CA LEU A 105 0.24 8.39 13.45
C LEU A 105 1.05 7.32 14.19
N ILE A 106 0.56 6.95 15.37
CA ILE A 106 1.14 5.90 16.22
C ILE A 106 0.21 4.70 16.25
N THR A 107 0.74 3.53 15.95
CA THR A 107 0.00 2.27 16.04
C THR A 107 0.73 1.24 16.89
N ALA A 108 -0.01 0.34 17.55
CA ALA A 108 0.58 -0.83 18.15
C ALA A 108 1.09 -1.79 17.05
N ALA A 109 2.15 -2.54 17.34
CA ALA A 109 2.63 -3.57 16.44
C ALA A 109 1.63 -4.73 16.33
N VAL A 110 1.49 -5.28 15.12
CA VAL A 110 0.81 -6.56 14.89
C VAL A 110 1.87 -7.66 14.73
N PRO A 111 1.70 -8.85 15.34
CA PRO A 111 2.60 -9.98 15.12
C PRO A 111 2.61 -10.40 13.65
N GLY A 112 3.73 -10.19 12.97
CA GLY A 112 3.91 -10.53 11.57
C GLY A 112 5.08 -9.77 10.95
N ARG A 113 5.36 -10.07 9.69
CA ARG A 113 6.38 -9.41 8.87
C ARG A 113 5.74 -8.85 7.63
N SER A 114 6.25 -7.72 7.15
CA SER A 114 5.85 -7.24 5.82
C SER A 114 6.12 -8.33 4.78
N ALA A 115 5.25 -8.44 3.77
CA ALA A 115 5.39 -9.43 2.71
C ALA A 115 6.63 -9.19 1.83
N VAL A 116 7.30 -8.05 1.95
CA VAL A 116 8.62 -7.79 1.32
C VAL A 116 9.82 -8.08 2.23
N ASP A 117 9.61 -8.62 3.44
CA ASP A 117 10.70 -9.02 4.33
C ASP A 117 11.60 -10.07 3.64
N PRO A 118 12.95 -9.93 3.68
CA PRO A 118 13.88 -10.90 3.10
C PRO A 118 13.69 -12.35 3.56
N HIS A 119 13.02 -12.58 4.69
CA HIS A 119 12.61 -13.90 5.16
C HIS A 119 11.80 -14.69 4.11
N TRP A 120 11.08 -13.99 3.22
CA TRP A 120 10.25 -14.60 2.18
C TRP A 120 11.00 -14.98 0.90
N ALA A 121 12.32 -14.79 0.85
CA ALA A 121 13.12 -15.14 -0.32
C ALA A 121 12.87 -16.60 -0.76
N GLY A 122 12.43 -16.79 -2.02
CA GLY A 122 12.09 -18.11 -2.57
C GLY A 122 10.71 -18.64 -2.20
N ARG A 123 9.88 -17.87 -1.49
CA ARG A 123 8.51 -18.23 -1.05
C ARG A 123 7.41 -17.35 -1.67
N ALA A 124 7.67 -16.77 -2.85
CA ALA A 124 6.76 -15.85 -3.52
C ALA A 124 5.33 -16.40 -3.71
N ALA A 125 5.18 -17.70 -4.00
CA ALA A 125 3.87 -18.34 -4.12
C ALA A 125 3.10 -18.34 -2.78
N ASP A 126 3.78 -18.58 -1.66
CA ASP A 126 3.15 -18.55 -0.33
C ASP A 126 2.71 -17.12 0.02
N VAL A 127 3.56 -16.13 -0.29
CA VAL A 127 3.28 -14.70 -0.11
C VAL A 127 2.08 -14.27 -0.95
N ALA A 128 2.07 -14.59 -2.24
CA ALA A 128 0.96 -14.28 -3.15
C ALA A 128 -0.36 -14.88 -2.64
N ALA A 129 -0.32 -16.11 -2.15
CA ALA A 129 -1.50 -16.75 -1.56
C ALA A 129 -1.93 -16.09 -0.24
N GLY A 130 -0.98 -15.64 0.58
CA GLY A 130 -1.25 -14.87 1.81
C GLY A 130 -1.95 -13.55 1.53
N ILE A 131 -1.46 -12.78 0.54
CA ILE A 131 -2.06 -11.52 0.09
C ILE A 131 -3.47 -11.75 -0.46
N GLY A 132 -3.65 -12.73 -1.35
CA GLY A 132 -4.96 -13.05 -1.92
C GLY A 132 -6.00 -13.39 -0.84
N ARG A 133 -5.61 -14.21 0.15
CA ARG A 133 -6.48 -14.51 1.32
C ARG A 133 -6.75 -13.28 2.18
N GLY A 134 -5.75 -12.44 2.41
CA GLY A 134 -5.88 -11.21 3.19
C GLY A 134 -6.86 -10.22 2.57
N LEU A 135 -6.77 -9.99 1.26
CA LEU A 135 -7.73 -9.16 0.53
C LEU A 135 -9.14 -9.76 0.56
N ARG A 136 -9.25 -11.09 0.46
CA ARG A 136 -10.55 -11.76 0.56
C ARG A 136 -11.20 -11.54 1.92
N LEU A 137 -10.44 -11.67 3.01
CA LEU A 137 -10.90 -11.39 4.36
C LEU A 137 -11.35 -9.93 4.52
N LEU A 138 -10.58 -8.98 3.99
CA LEU A 138 -10.93 -7.56 4.01
C LEU A 138 -12.27 -7.30 3.30
N HIS A 139 -12.38 -7.76 2.06
CA HIS A 139 -13.52 -7.53 1.18
C HIS A 139 -14.81 -8.22 1.62
N ASP A 140 -14.72 -9.36 2.32
CA ASP A 140 -15.90 -10.05 2.85
C ASP A 140 -16.33 -9.53 4.24
N ALA A 141 -15.41 -9.03 5.06
CA ALA A 141 -15.72 -8.61 6.43
C ALA A 141 -16.19 -7.15 6.56
N LEU A 142 -15.71 -6.24 5.71
CA LEU A 142 -16.05 -4.82 5.81
C LEU A 142 -17.37 -4.49 5.09
N PRO A 143 -18.35 -3.86 5.79
CA PRO A 143 -19.67 -3.59 5.22
C PRO A 143 -19.65 -2.36 4.32
N VAL A 144 -19.94 -2.55 3.03
CA VAL A 144 -20.05 -1.46 2.04
C VAL A 144 -21.05 -0.39 2.48
N ASP A 145 -22.25 -0.79 2.91
CA ASP A 145 -23.34 0.14 3.26
C ASP A 145 -23.06 0.98 4.52
N ALA A 146 -22.07 0.61 5.32
CA ALA A 146 -21.68 1.32 6.53
C ALA A 146 -20.27 1.93 6.45
N CYS A 147 -19.62 1.86 5.28
CA CYS A 147 -18.33 2.49 5.03
C CYS A 147 -18.53 3.98 4.73
N PRO A 148 -17.95 4.90 5.53
CA PRO A 148 -18.09 6.33 5.29
C PRO A 148 -17.12 6.86 4.23
N PHE A 149 -16.23 6.02 3.71
CA PHE A 149 -15.15 6.43 2.83
C PHE A 149 -15.43 6.00 1.39
N ASP A 150 -15.34 6.95 0.46
CA ASP A 150 -15.48 6.72 -0.98
C ASP A 150 -14.10 6.60 -1.64
N TRP A 151 -13.89 5.57 -2.43
CA TRP A 151 -12.71 5.40 -3.30
C TRP A 151 -13.12 5.00 -4.73
N GLY A 152 -14.30 5.43 -5.15
CA GLY A 152 -14.87 5.14 -6.45
C GLY A 152 -14.12 5.78 -7.62
N ILE A 153 -14.44 5.29 -8.82
CA ILE A 153 -13.82 5.71 -10.09
C ILE A 153 -13.94 7.21 -10.30
N GLU A 154 -15.10 7.82 -10.08
CA GLU A 154 -15.29 9.26 -10.31
C GLU A 154 -14.36 10.14 -9.47
N ARG A 155 -14.14 9.78 -8.20
CA ARG A 155 -13.20 10.49 -7.32
C ARG A 155 -11.77 10.33 -7.83
N ARG A 156 -11.41 9.12 -8.26
CA ARG A 156 -10.09 8.80 -8.81
C ARG A 156 -9.84 9.51 -10.15
N LEU A 157 -10.83 9.58 -11.05
CA LEU A 157 -10.70 10.32 -12.31
C LEU A 157 -10.47 11.82 -12.08
N ARG A 158 -11.14 12.43 -11.11
CA ARG A 158 -10.85 13.84 -10.73
C ARG A 158 -9.40 14.01 -10.30
N ARG A 159 -8.87 13.07 -9.51
CA ARG A 159 -7.46 13.06 -9.10
C ARG A 159 -6.52 12.93 -10.30
N ALA A 160 -6.84 12.05 -11.25
CA ALA A 160 -6.09 11.93 -12.49
C ALA A 160 -6.07 13.24 -13.29
N ASP A 161 -7.23 13.89 -13.43
CA ASP A 161 -7.35 15.16 -14.13
C ASP A 161 -6.50 16.26 -13.44
N GLU A 162 -6.49 16.30 -12.10
CA GLU A 162 -5.66 17.21 -11.31
C GLU A 162 -4.15 16.97 -11.54
N ARG A 163 -3.68 15.71 -11.50
CA ARG A 163 -2.28 15.35 -11.71
C ARG A 163 -1.82 15.67 -13.13
N ILE A 164 -2.65 15.34 -14.13
CA ILE A 164 -2.40 15.70 -15.54
C ILE A 164 -2.32 17.23 -15.71
N ALA A 165 -3.24 17.98 -15.08
CA ALA A 165 -3.23 19.45 -15.12
C ALA A 165 -2.01 20.06 -14.40
N ALA A 166 -1.51 19.41 -13.35
CA ALA A 166 -0.28 19.77 -12.64
C ALA A 166 0.99 19.45 -13.46
N GLY A 167 0.85 18.75 -14.59
CA GLY A 167 1.94 18.48 -15.52
C GLY A 167 2.55 17.09 -15.37
N GLU A 168 1.93 16.18 -14.64
CA GLU A 168 2.34 14.76 -14.65
C GLU A 168 2.04 14.12 -16.01
N GLY A 169 2.84 13.15 -16.39
CA GLY A 169 2.64 12.45 -17.66
C GLY A 169 3.49 11.20 -17.79
N PRO A 170 3.79 10.77 -19.02
CA PRO A 170 4.39 9.45 -19.28
C PRO A 170 5.75 9.21 -18.62
N ALA A 171 6.48 10.27 -18.24
CA ALA A 171 7.74 10.13 -17.51
C ALA A 171 7.56 9.72 -16.04
N ASP A 172 6.42 10.08 -15.46
CA ASP A 172 6.06 9.87 -14.05
C ASP A 172 5.34 8.53 -13.84
N TRP A 173 4.79 7.95 -14.91
CA TRP A 173 4.02 6.71 -14.88
C TRP A 173 4.89 5.44 -14.85
N PHE A 174 4.28 4.31 -14.52
CA PHE A 174 4.92 3.00 -14.59
C PHE A 174 5.33 2.65 -16.04
N PRO A 175 6.43 1.88 -16.24
CA PRO A 175 6.98 1.55 -17.55
C PRO A 175 5.96 1.06 -18.59
N GLU A 176 4.94 0.30 -18.16
CA GLU A 176 3.92 -0.25 -19.05
C GLU A 176 2.98 0.80 -19.64
N HIS A 177 2.80 1.97 -19.02
CA HIS A 177 1.93 3.03 -19.52
C HIS A 177 2.68 4.20 -20.18
N ARG A 178 4.02 4.25 -20.11
CA ARG A 178 4.84 5.34 -20.69
C ARG A 178 4.74 5.49 -22.21
N HIS A 179 4.14 4.52 -22.89
CA HIS A 179 3.91 4.56 -24.33
C HIS A 179 2.69 5.39 -24.73
N LEU A 180 1.81 5.72 -23.77
CA LEU A 180 0.63 6.54 -23.96
C LEU A 180 1.00 8.02 -23.83
N ASP A 181 0.24 8.90 -24.49
CA ASP A 181 0.19 10.31 -24.09
C ASP A 181 -0.93 10.56 -23.07
N ARG A 182 -1.01 11.80 -22.55
CA ARG A 182 -1.99 12.22 -21.53
C ARG A 182 -3.43 12.04 -21.98
N ASP A 183 -3.73 12.42 -23.21
CA ASP A 183 -5.08 12.39 -23.74
C ASP A 183 -5.49 10.94 -24.02
N GLU A 184 -4.58 10.13 -24.57
CA GLU A 184 -4.82 8.71 -24.81
C GLU A 184 -5.03 7.94 -23.50
N ALA A 185 -4.17 8.15 -22.49
CA ALA A 185 -4.31 7.50 -21.19
C ALA A 185 -5.63 7.87 -20.53
N ARG A 186 -5.99 9.16 -20.54
CA ARG A 186 -7.26 9.62 -19.95
C ARG A 186 -8.48 9.10 -20.71
N ALA A 187 -8.44 9.07 -22.05
CA ALA A 187 -9.53 8.56 -22.86
C ALA A 187 -9.78 7.06 -22.64
N ARG A 188 -8.74 6.26 -22.37
CA ARG A 188 -8.89 4.84 -22.00
C ARG A 188 -9.66 4.63 -20.69
N LEU A 189 -9.77 5.67 -19.85
CA LEU A 189 -10.51 5.61 -18.60
C LEU A 189 -11.97 6.09 -18.70
N ASP A 190 -12.42 6.61 -19.85
CA ASP A 190 -13.79 7.14 -20.05
C ASP A 190 -14.89 6.07 -20.04
N ALA A 191 -14.53 4.81 -20.31
CA ALA A 191 -15.44 3.68 -20.35
C ALA A 191 -15.05 2.64 -19.28
N PRO A 192 -15.37 2.88 -17.99
CA PRO A 192 -15.11 1.90 -16.94
C PRO A 192 -15.81 0.57 -17.24
N PRO A 193 -15.19 -0.59 -16.91
CA PRO A 193 -15.88 -1.86 -16.94
C PRO A 193 -17.06 -1.82 -15.97
N ALA A 194 -18.13 -2.56 -16.28
CA ALA A 194 -19.29 -2.67 -15.39
C ALA A 194 -18.84 -3.15 -14.01
N VAL A 195 -19.36 -2.59 -12.92
CA VAL A 195 -18.99 -3.02 -11.56
C VAL A 195 -19.26 -4.52 -11.41
N ASP A 196 -18.24 -5.26 -10.99
CA ASP A 196 -18.30 -6.69 -10.72
C ASP A 196 -18.78 -6.93 -9.28
N ARG A 197 -18.14 -6.28 -8.30
CA ARG A 197 -18.61 -6.26 -6.90
C ARG A 197 -18.04 -5.06 -6.17
N LEU A 198 -18.92 -4.23 -5.60
CA LEU A 198 -18.52 -3.24 -4.61
C LEU A 198 -18.08 -3.92 -3.33
N VAL A 199 -16.92 -3.50 -2.82
CA VAL A 199 -16.31 -3.92 -1.57
C VAL A 199 -15.69 -2.69 -0.91
N VAL A 200 -15.27 -2.81 0.34
CA VAL A 200 -14.39 -1.81 0.93
C VAL A 200 -12.95 -2.22 0.61
N CYS A 201 -12.33 -1.46 -0.29
CA CYS A 201 -10.97 -1.69 -0.76
C CYS A 201 -9.96 -1.10 0.23
N HIS A 202 -8.78 -1.71 0.25
CA HIS A 202 -7.57 -1.22 0.91
C HIS A 202 -7.14 0.13 0.34
N GLY A 203 -7.15 0.28 -0.99
CA GLY A 203 -6.79 1.52 -1.67
C GLY A 203 -5.30 1.66 -2.04
N ASP A 204 -4.46 0.76 -1.54
CA ASP A 204 -3.02 0.63 -1.84
C ASP A 204 -2.58 -0.81 -1.53
N ALA A 205 -3.17 -1.78 -2.21
CA ALA A 205 -2.95 -3.20 -1.96
C ALA A 205 -1.60 -3.73 -2.46
N CYS A 206 -0.55 -2.91 -2.47
CA CYS A 206 0.80 -3.31 -2.82
C CYS A 206 1.37 -4.33 -1.81
N VAL A 207 2.34 -5.15 -2.24
CA VAL A 207 2.93 -6.23 -1.44
C VAL A 207 3.39 -5.76 -0.06
N PRO A 208 4.13 -4.64 0.11
CA PRO A 208 4.62 -4.22 1.41
C PRO A 208 3.54 -4.02 2.48
N ASN A 209 2.30 -3.72 2.05
CA ASN A 209 1.19 -3.33 2.91
C ASN A 209 0.40 -4.52 3.47
N THR A 210 0.79 -5.75 3.12
CA THR A 210 0.31 -6.98 3.80
C THR A 210 1.36 -7.50 4.78
N LEU A 211 0.93 -7.76 6.02
CA LEU A 211 1.71 -8.48 7.01
C LEU A 211 1.34 -9.97 7.02
N LEU A 212 2.35 -10.83 7.14
CA LEU A 212 2.21 -12.28 7.19
C LEU A 212 2.83 -12.82 8.49
N HIS A 213 2.20 -13.86 9.06
CA HIS A 213 2.82 -14.69 10.10
C HIS A 213 3.95 -15.54 9.50
N ASP A 214 4.85 -16.09 10.32
CA ASP A 214 6.04 -16.86 9.86
C ASP A 214 5.68 -18.08 8.97
N ASP A 215 4.44 -18.58 9.05
CA ASP A 215 3.91 -19.64 8.19
C ASP A 215 3.31 -19.14 6.86
N ALA A 216 3.48 -17.85 6.54
CA ALA A 216 2.91 -17.13 5.40
C ALA A 216 1.37 -17.03 5.38
N THR A 217 0.71 -17.26 6.52
CA THR A 217 -0.71 -16.91 6.67
C THR A 217 -0.87 -15.40 6.89
N PHE A 218 -2.01 -14.86 6.47
CA PHE A 218 -2.32 -13.44 6.61
C PHE A 218 -2.36 -13.03 8.08
N ALA A 219 -1.67 -11.94 8.42
CA ALA A 219 -1.67 -11.36 9.77
C ALA A 219 -2.51 -10.08 9.83
N ALA A 220 -2.22 -9.09 8.98
CA ALA A 220 -2.93 -7.81 8.94
C ALA A 220 -2.63 -7.01 7.66
N HIS A 221 -3.45 -6.00 7.40
CA HIS A 221 -3.15 -4.94 6.43
C HIS A 221 -2.67 -3.66 7.15
N VAL A 222 -1.80 -2.89 6.49
CA VAL A 222 -1.28 -1.58 6.94
C VAL A 222 -1.39 -0.56 5.81
N ASP A 223 -1.19 0.73 6.04
CA ASP A 223 -1.32 1.77 4.99
C ASP A 223 -2.75 1.89 4.44
N LEU A 224 -3.72 2.07 5.33
CA LEU A 224 -5.13 2.20 4.99
C LEU A 224 -5.53 3.64 4.62
N GLY A 225 -4.60 4.53 4.25
CA GLY A 225 -4.88 5.95 3.97
C GLY A 225 -5.91 6.17 2.87
N SER A 226 -5.94 5.27 1.88
CA SER A 226 -6.86 5.30 0.74
C SER A 226 -8.08 4.39 0.89
N LEU A 227 -8.28 3.73 2.04
CA LEU A 227 -9.38 2.79 2.22
C LEU A 227 -10.72 3.46 1.90
N GLY A 228 -11.56 2.74 1.14
CA GLY A 228 -12.89 3.20 0.77
C GLY A 228 -13.63 2.25 -0.18
N VAL A 229 -14.89 2.55 -0.42
CA VAL A 229 -15.74 1.73 -1.30
C VAL A 229 -15.29 1.87 -2.75
N ALA A 230 -15.01 0.73 -3.38
CA ALA A 230 -14.69 0.64 -4.80
C ALA A 230 -15.04 -0.77 -5.34
N ASP A 231 -14.87 -0.98 -6.63
CA ASP A 231 -14.91 -2.33 -7.19
C ASP A 231 -13.70 -3.14 -6.72
N ARG A 232 -13.90 -4.43 -6.39
CA ARG A 232 -12.84 -5.30 -5.87
C ARG A 232 -11.59 -5.41 -6.77
N TRP A 233 -11.73 -5.19 -8.08
CA TRP A 233 -10.59 -5.23 -9.00
C TRP A 233 -9.64 -4.05 -8.80
N ALA A 234 -10.09 -2.97 -8.17
CA ALA A 234 -9.25 -1.82 -7.84
C ALA A 234 -8.09 -2.18 -6.91
N ASP A 235 -8.29 -3.13 -5.99
CA ASP A 235 -7.19 -3.69 -5.18
C ASP A 235 -6.50 -4.86 -5.87
N LEU A 236 -7.28 -5.81 -6.41
CA LEU A 236 -6.73 -7.07 -6.96
C LEU A 236 -5.74 -6.82 -8.11
N ALA A 237 -6.06 -5.86 -8.99
CA ALA A 237 -5.21 -5.54 -10.13
C ALA A 237 -3.86 -4.94 -9.67
N VAL A 238 -3.87 -4.13 -8.62
CA VAL A 238 -2.67 -3.49 -8.03
C VAL A 238 -1.86 -4.49 -7.23
N ALA A 239 -2.51 -5.35 -6.44
CA ALA A 239 -1.83 -6.38 -5.66
C ALA A 239 -1.06 -7.37 -6.54
N SER A 240 -1.68 -7.84 -7.64
CA SER A 240 -1.00 -8.70 -8.60
C SER A 240 0.11 -7.95 -9.35
N TRP A 241 -0.06 -6.65 -9.61
CA TRP A 241 0.96 -5.84 -10.26
C TRP A 241 2.21 -5.70 -9.39
N SER A 242 2.02 -5.39 -8.10
CA SER A 242 3.09 -5.25 -7.13
C SER A 242 3.87 -6.54 -6.91
N LEU A 243 3.22 -7.72 -6.95
CA LEU A 243 3.94 -9.00 -6.92
C LEU A 243 5.02 -9.09 -8.02
N GLY A 244 4.72 -8.58 -9.22
CA GLY A 244 5.66 -8.57 -10.34
C GLY A 244 6.89 -7.70 -10.08
N TRP A 245 6.73 -6.61 -9.33
CA TRP A 245 7.82 -5.69 -8.97
C TRP A 245 8.74 -6.30 -7.90
N ASP A 246 8.16 -6.97 -6.91
CA ASP A 246 8.88 -7.49 -5.74
C ASP A 246 9.46 -8.90 -5.95
N PHE A 247 8.76 -9.77 -6.68
CA PHE A 247 9.12 -11.19 -6.85
C PHE A 247 9.35 -11.61 -8.30
N GLY A 248 9.07 -10.73 -9.26
CA GLY A 248 9.03 -11.08 -10.68
C GLY A 248 7.70 -11.74 -11.11
N PRO A 249 7.53 -12.02 -12.40
CA PRO A 249 6.26 -12.51 -12.96
C PRO A 249 5.96 -13.95 -12.56
N GLY A 250 4.68 -14.34 -12.65
CA GLY A 250 4.25 -15.74 -12.60
C GLY A 250 3.54 -16.17 -11.31
N PHE A 251 3.20 -15.22 -10.44
CA PHE A 251 2.49 -15.49 -9.18
C PHE A 251 1.07 -14.93 -9.13
N ASP A 252 0.64 -14.21 -10.16
CA ASP A 252 -0.69 -13.61 -10.27
C ASP A 252 -1.82 -14.65 -10.09
N ASP A 253 -1.74 -15.80 -10.77
CA ASP A 253 -2.74 -16.87 -10.68
C ASP A 253 -2.84 -17.44 -9.26
N VAL A 254 -1.73 -17.43 -8.49
CA VAL A 254 -1.72 -17.88 -7.10
C VAL A 254 -2.49 -16.89 -6.21
N LEU A 255 -2.29 -15.59 -6.42
CA LEU A 255 -3.03 -14.54 -5.71
C LEU A 255 -4.53 -14.61 -6.03
N TYR A 256 -4.88 -14.64 -7.32
CA TYR A 256 -6.28 -14.70 -7.77
C TYR A 256 -6.96 -15.99 -7.30
N GLY A 257 -6.29 -17.14 -7.42
CA GLY A 257 -6.78 -18.42 -6.92
C GLY A 257 -6.99 -18.44 -5.40
N ALA A 258 -6.07 -17.84 -4.63
CA ALA A 258 -6.20 -17.74 -3.18
C ALA A 258 -7.32 -16.77 -2.74
N TYR A 259 -7.57 -15.73 -3.53
CA TYR A 259 -8.74 -14.86 -3.37
C TYR A 259 -10.05 -15.56 -3.78
N GLY A 260 -9.96 -16.51 -4.73
CA GLY A 260 -11.08 -17.29 -5.26
C GLY A 260 -11.78 -16.62 -6.44
N ILE A 261 -11.01 -16.06 -7.38
CA ILE A 261 -11.49 -15.41 -8.60
C ILE A 261 -10.63 -15.78 -9.80
N GLU A 262 -11.23 -15.83 -10.99
CA GLU A 262 -10.50 -15.95 -12.25
C GLU A 262 -10.03 -14.57 -12.73
N PRO A 263 -8.82 -14.45 -13.32
CA PRO A 263 -8.31 -13.19 -13.85
C PRO A 263 -9.19 -12.63 -14.98
N ASP A 264 -9.51 -11.34 -14.91
CA ASP A 264 -10.21 -10.59 -15.97
C ASP A 264 -9.23 -9.55 -16.56
N PRO A 265 -8.64 -9.82 -17.75
CA PRO A 265 -7.62 -8.96 -18.33
C PRO A 265 -8.06 -7.52 -18.57
N ASP A 266 -9.33 -7.30 -18.94
CA ASP A 266 -9.84 -5.97 -19.25
C ASP A 266 -9.96 -5.12 -17.96
N ARG A 267 -10.41 -5.74 -16.87
CA ARG A 267 -10.47 -5.08 -15.55
C ARG A 267 -9.08 -4.82 -15.00
N ILE A 268 -8.18 -5.79 -15.11
CA ILE A 268 -6.80 -5.65 -14.66
C ILE A 268 -6.15 -4.46 -15.35
N ALA A 269 -6.25 -4.38 -16.69
CA ALA A 269 -5.70 -3.28 -17.46
C ALA A 269 -6.33 -1.93 -17.06
N TYR A 270 -7.65 -1.87 -16.89
CA TYR A 270 -8.34 -0.65 -16.48
C TYR A 270 -7.88 -0.15 -15.11
N TYR A 271 -7.88 -1.01 -14.09
CA TYR A 271 -7.57 -0.59 -12.72
C TYR A 271 -6.09 -0.31 -12.48
N ARG A 272 -5.17 -0.95 -13.23
CA ARG A 272 -3.75 -0.58 -13.23
C ARG A 272 -3.52 0.79 -13.83
N LEU A 273 -4.14 1.09 -14.97
CA LEU A 273 -4.05 2.43 -15.57
C LEU A 273 -4.69 3.49 -14.66
N LEU A 274 -5.86 3.20 -14.08
CA LEU A 274 -6.49 4.11 -13.12
C LEU A 274 -5.62 4.32 -11.89
N TYR A 275 -4.85 3.32 -11.44
CA TYR A 275 -3.93 3.47 -10.31
C TYR A 275 -2.72 4.33 -10.67
N ASP A 276 -2.12 4.11 -11.83
CA ASP A 276 -0.96 4.86 -12.30
C ASP A 276 -1.25 6.36 -12.47
N LEU A 277 -2.48 6.70 -12.83
CA LEU A 277 -2.90 8.08 -13.05
C LEU A 277 -3.34 8.81 -11.77
N THR A 278 -3.50 8.16 -10.61
CA THR A 278 -4.20 8.74 -9.44
C THR A 278 -3.39 8.70 -8.18
#